data_AF-A0A950EQZ4-F1
#
_entry.id   AF-A0A950EQZ4-F1
#
_cell.length_a   1.000
_cell.length_b   1.000
_cell.length_c   1.000
_cell.angle_alpha   90.00
_cell.angle_beta   90.00
_cell.angle_gamma   90.00
#
_symmetry.space_group_name_H-M   'P 1'
#
loop_
_entity.id
_entity.type
_entity.pdbx_description
1 polymer ?
#
loop_
_entity_poly.entity_id
_entity_poly.type
_entity_poly.pdbx_seq_one_letter_code
_entity_poly.pdbx_strand_id
1 'polypeptide(L)'
;MTDPDPRDLPLSSGPSALPSRTARLLAFVAIIVAGVCGGLIGYSVVNVSCHGSCTTPEGGGALIGAVLAAGGVAVVAVLVLRAMGEWRRIQAEQEEQERADAEQEQNRSD
;
A
#
# COMPACT_ATOMS: atom_id res chain seq x y z
N MET A 1 19.50 18.84 -43.26
CA MET A 1 19.87 18.62 -41.85
C MET A 1 18.71 19.11 -41.01
N THR A 2 17.71 18.25 -40.86
CA THR A 2 16.51 18.50 -40.07
C THR A 2 16.84 18.16 -38.62
N ASP A 3 16.68 19.13 -37.74
CA ASP A 3 16.63 18.94 -36.30
C ASP A 3 15.43 18.04 -35.97
N PRO A 4 15.57 17.00 -35.12
CA PRO A 4 14.43 16.19 -34.68
C PRO A 4 13.46 17.05 -33.85
N ASP A 5 12.16 16.97 -34.15
CA ASP A 5 11.10 17.71 -33.45
C ASP A 5 11.03 17.28 -31.96
N PRO A 6 11.02 18.22 -30.99
CA PRO A 6 10.90 17.90 -29.55
C PRO A 6 9.66 17.08 -29.17
N ARG A 7 8.67 16.96 -30.06
CA ARG A 7 7.45 16.17 -29.82
C ARG A 7 7.60 14.67 -30.13
N ASP A 8 8.74 14.25 -30.69
CA ASP A 8 9.09 12.84 -30.91
C ASP A 8 9.93 12.25 -29.76
N LEU A 9 10.13 13.01 -28.67
CA LEU A 9 10.67 12.46 -27.44
C LEU A 9 9.69 11.41 -26.89
N PRO A 10 10.16 10.20 -26.50
CA PRO A 10 9.30 9.18 -25.92
C PRO A 10 8.68 9.74 -24.63
N LEU A 11 7.44 10.22 -24.72
CA LEU A 11 6.65 10.66 -23.57
C LEU A 11 6.42 9.43 -22.69
N SER A 12 7.35 9.22 -21.76
CA SER A 12 7.23 8.37 -20.58
C SER A 12 6.40 7.10 -20.80
N SER A 13 6.94 6.18 -21.61
CA SER A 13 6.53 4.76 -21.59
C SER A 13 7.23 3.98 -20.47
N GLY A 14 7.68 4.68 -19.42
CA GLY A 14 8.24 4.06 -18.23
C GLY A 14 7.22 3.10 -17.60
N PRO A 15 7.67 2.00 -16.96
CA PRO A 15 6.80 1.02 -16.34
C PRO A 15 5.69 1.69 -15.52
N SER A 16 4.43 1.35 -15.83
CA SER A 16 3.25 1.89 -15.14
C SER A 16 3.48 1.90 -13.63
N ALA A 17 3.65 3.09 -13.05
CA ALA A 17 3.86 3.32 -11.61
C ALA A 17 2.60 3.03 -10.76
N LEU A 18 1.64 2.26 -11.28
CA LEU A 18 0.50 1.82 -10.51
C LEU A 18 0.98 0.75 -9.52
N PRO A 19 0.87 0.97 -8.18
CA PRO A 19 1.18 -0.05 -7.19
C PRO A 19 0.59 -1.40 -7.57
N SER A 20 1.38 -2.46 -7.40
CA SER A 20 1.04 -3.83 -7.80
C SER A 20 -0.37 -4.20 -7.35
N ARG A 21 -1.20 -4.69 -8.29
CA ARG A 21 -2.62 -5.01 -8.04
C ARG A 21 -2.81 -5.95 -6.84
N THR A 22 -1.89 -6.89 -6.67
CA THR A 22 -1.84 -7.83 -5.54
C THR A 22 -1.66 -7.14 -4.19
N ALA A 23 -0.80 -6.12 -4.11
CA ALA A 23 -0.58 -5.38 -2.87
C ALA A 23 -1.80 -4.56 -2.45
N ARG A 24 -2.51 -3.95 -3.42
CA ARG A 24 -3.78 -3.25 -3.15
C ARG A 24 -4.85 -4.22 -2.66
N LEU A 25 -4.94 -5.41 -3.26
CA LEU A 25 -5.88 -6.44 -2.86
C LEU A 25 -5.61 -6.92 -1.43
N LEU A 26 -4.35 -7.22 -1.09
CA LEU A 26 -3.97 -7.65 0.25
C LEU A 26 -4.27 -6.57 1.30
N ALA A 27 -3.98 -5.30 1.01
CA ALA A 27 -4.31 -4.19 1.91
C ALA A 27 -5.82 -4.10 2.14
N PHE A 28 -6.63 -4.20 1.09
CA PHE A 28 -8.08 -4.17 1.19
C PHE A 28 -8.62 -5.33 2.03
N VAL A 29 -8.15 -6.55 1.78
CA VAL A 29 -8.54 -7.74 2.55
C VAL A 29 -8.16 -7.58 4.03
N ALA A 30 -6.97 -7.08 4.33
CA ALA A 30 -6.54 -6.84 5.70
C ALA A 30 -7.45 -5.82 6.43
N ILE A 31 -7.85 -4.74 5.76
CA ILE A 31 -8.74 -3.72 6.33
C ILE A 31 -10.14 -4.31 6.60
N ILE A 32 -10.68 -5.11 5.67
CA ILE A 32 -11.98 -5.76 5.86
C ILE A 32 -11.94 -6.73 7.04
N VAL A 33 -10.92 -7.59 7.10
CA VAL A 33 -10.75 -8.55 8.21
C VAL A 33 -10.60 -7.81 9.54
N ALA A 34 -9.80 -6.74 9.59
CA ALA A 34 -9.65 -5.93 10.78
C ALA A 34 -10.96 -5.26 11.22
N GLY A 35 -11.74 -4.73 10.28
CA GLY A 35 -13.05 -4.14 10.56
C GLY A 35 -14.05 -5.15 11.12
N VAL A 36 -14.12 -6.36 10.53
CA VAL A 36 -14.98 -7.43 11.04
C VAL A 36 -14.59 -7.83 12.46
N CYS A 37 -13.30 -8.06 12.71
CA CYS A 37 -12.81 -8.38 14.05
C CYS A 37 -13.07 -7.26 15.05
N GLY A 38 -12.79 -6.00 14.68
CA GLY A 38 -13.02 -4.83 15.53
C GLY A 38 -14.50 -4.63 15.88
N GLY A 39 -15.40 -4.89 14.92
CA GLY A 39 -16.83 -4.82 15.15
C GLY A 39 -17.36 -5.93 16.06
N LEU A 40 -16.87 -7.16 15.90
CA LEU A 40 -17.20 -8.26 16.81
C LEU A 40 -16.75 -7.98 18.25
N ILE A 41 -15.55 -7.41 18.41
CA ILE A 41 -15.05 -6.99 19.74
C ILE A 41 -15.92 -5.87 20.31
N GLY A 42 -16.22 -4.84 19.51
CA GLY A 42 -17.07 -3.73 19.94
C GLY A 42 -18.48 -4.15 20.34
N TYR A 43 -19.08 -5.08 19.59
CA TYR A 43 -20.36 -5.71 19.96
C TYR A 43 -20.26 -6.44 21.30
N SER A 44 -19.23 -7.26 21.48
CA SER A 44 -19.05 -8.08 22.68
C SER A 44 -18.87 -7.24 23.95
N VAL A 45 -18.16 -6.11 23.85
CA VAL A 45 -17.95 -5.17 24.96
C VAL A 45 -19.26 -4.53 25.41
N VAL A 46 -20.12 -4.15 24.47
CA VAL A 46 -21.42 -3.56 24.82
C VAL A 46 -22.38 -4.62 25.34
N ASN A 47 -22.37 -5.80 24.73
CA ASN A 47 -23.20 -6.94 25.15
C ASN A 47 -22.92 -7.36 26.61
N VAL A 48 -21.65 -7.34 27.06
CA VAL A 48 -21.34 -7.68 28.47
C VAL A 48 -21.70 -6.55 29.45
N SER A 49 -21.81 -5.33 28.95
CA SER A 49 -22.03 -4.13 29.77
C SER A 49 -23.53 -3.85 30.03
N CYS A 50 -24.44 -4.62 29.40
CA CYS A 50 -25.85 -4.28 29.35
C CYS A 50 -26.74 -5.47 29.76
N HIS A 51 -27.77 -5.22 30.57
CA HIS A 51 -28.75 -6.21 30.98
C HIS A 51 -30.14 -5.73 30.52
N GLY A 52 -30.64 -6.27 29.39
CA GLY A 52 -31.93 -5.89 28.80
C GLY A 52 -31.88 -5.69 27.29
N SER A 53 -32.76 -4.84 26.74
CA SER A 53 -32.84 -4.57 25.29
C SER A 53 -31.78 -3.57 24.84
N CYS A 54 -30.62 -4.07 24.40
CA CYS A 54 -29.45 -3.24 24.11
C CYS A 54 -29.08 -3.18 22.61
N THR A 55 -30.01 -3.53 21.72
CA THR A 55 -29.79 -3.56 20.26
C THR A 55 -29.17 -2.28 19.69
N THR A 56 -29.62 -1.11 20.12
CA THR A 56 -29.10 0.18 19.62
C THR A 56 -27.66 0.42 20.06
N PRO A 57 -27.30 0.35 21.36
CA PRO A 57 -25.92 0.52 21.80
C PRO A 57 -25.00 -0.63 21.33
N GLU A 58 -25.49 -1.87 21.22
CA GLU A 58 -24.74 -3.02 20.67
C GLU A 58 -24.29 -2.76 19.23
N GLY A 59 -25.22 -2.29 18.39
CA GLY A 59 -24.91 -1.89 17.02
C GLY A 59 -23.94 -0.70 16.98
N GLY A 60 -24.09 0.26 17.89
CA GLY A 60 -23.17 1.40 18.03
C GLY A 60 -21.74 0.95 18.37
N GLY A 61 -21.59 0.06 19.35
CA GLY A 61 -20.30 -0.51 19.74
C GLY A 61 -19.65 -1.28 18.60
N ALA A 62 -20.43 -2.09 17.87
CA ALA A 62 -19.95 -2.81 16.70
C ALA A 62 -19.45 -1.86 15.60
N LEU A 63 -20.20 -0.81 15.28
CA LEU A 63 -19.80 0.16 14.24
C LEU A 63 -18.56 0.95 14.63
N ILE A 64 -18.49 1.47 15.87
CA ILE A 64 -17.35 2.24 16.35
C ILE A 64 -16.10 1.35 16.39
N GLY A 65 -16.22 0.13 16.92
CA GLY A 65 -15.12 -0.85 16.96
C GLY A 65 -14.62 -1.20 15.56
N ALA A 66 -15.53 -1.43 14.61
CA ALA A 66 -15.17 -1.71 13.22
C ALA A 66 -14.44 -0.54 12.55
N VAL A 67 -14.94 0.69 12.69
CA VAL A 67 -14.35 1.87 12.06
C VAL A 67 -12.97 2.19 12.64
N LEU A 68 -12.80 2.11 13.97
CA LEU A 68 -11.50 2.35 14.60
C LEU A 68 -10.47 1.30 14.19
N ALA A 69 -10.84 0.02 14.20
CA ALA A 69 -9.94 -1.06 13.79
C ALA A 69 -9.55 -0.97 12.31
N ALA A 70 -10.55 -0.79 11.43
CA ALA A 70 -10.32 -0.62 9.99
C ALA A 70 -9.48 0.63 9.69
N GLY A 71 -9.75 1.74 10.36
CA GLY A 71 -9.00 2.99 10.22
C GLY A 71 -7.53 2.83 10.61
N GLY A 72 -7.25 2.18 11.75
CA GLY A 72 -5.87 1.90 12.18
C GLY A 72 -5.10 1.04 11.17
N VAL A 73 -5.72 -0.05 10.71
CA VAL A 73 -5.09 -0.95 9.72
C VAL A 73 -4.91 -0.27 8.36
N ALA A 74 -5.83 0.62 7.96
CA ALA A 74 -5.68 1.39 6.73
C ALA A 74 -4.44 2.28 6.76
N VAL A 75 -4.17 2.97 7.89
CA VAL A 75 -2.96 3.79 8.05
C VAL A 75 -1.71 2.91 7.96
N VAL A 76 -1.65 1.82 8.72
CA VAL A 76 -0.50 0.90 8.70
C VAL A 76 -0.27 0.33 7.30
N ALA A 77 -1.32 -0.08 6.59
CA ALA A 77 -1.22 -0.58 5.23
C ALA A 77 -0.62 0.48 4.28
N VAL A 78 -1.05 1.74 4.39
CA VAL A 78 -0.47 2.84 3.59
C VAL A 78 1.01 3.04 3.91
N LEU A 79 1.40 3.01 5.18
CA LEU A 79 2.79 3.14 5.59
C LEU A 79 3.66 1.99 5.07
N VAL A 80 3.16 0.75 5.13
CA VAL A 80 3.85 -0.42 4.58
C VAL A 80 4.00 -0.32 3.06
N LEU A 81 2.95 0.09 2.35
CA LEU A 81 3.01 0.29 0.91
C LEU A 81 3.98 1.40 0.52
N ARG A 82 4.04 2.48 1.32
CA ARG A 82 5.03 3.56 1.16
C ARG A 82 6.44 3.03 1.33
N ALA A 83 6.69 2.30 2.41
CA ALA A 83 8.00 1.70 2.67
C ALA A 83 8.42 0.80 1.50
N MET A 84 7.55 -0.12 1.06
CA MET A 84 7.84 -0.99 -0.08
C MET A 84 7.98 -0.26 -1.43
N GLY A 85 7.45 0.96 -1.54
CA GLY A 85 7.67 1.82 -2.70
C GLY A 85 9.10 2.38 -2.73
N GLU A 86 9.57 2.85 -1.58
CA GLU A 86 10.92 3.37 -1.41
C GLU A 86 11.98 2.29 -1.68
N TRP A 87 11.83 1.12 -1.07
CA TRP A 87 12.73 -0.02 -1.31
C TRP A 87 12.83 -0.38 -2.80
N ARG A 88 11.71 -0.33 -3.53
CA ARG A 88 11.70 -0.62 -4.98
C ARG A 88 12.44 0.42 -5.81
N ARG A 89 12.47 1.68 -5.38
CA ARG A 89 13.24 2.75 -6.05
C ARG A 89 14.74 2.52 -5.89
N ILE A 90 15.18 2.22 -4.67
CA ILE A 90 16.59 1.95 -4.37
C ILE A 90 17.12 0.77 -5.20
N GLN A 91 16.35 -0.32 -5.32
CA GLN A 91 16.75 -1.48 -6.12
C GLN A 91 16.94 -1.14 -7.60
N ALA A 92 16.06 -0.31 -8.17
CA ALA A 92 16.16 0.08 -9.58
C ALA A 92 17.42 0.92 -9.85
N GLU A 93 17.79 1.81 -8.92
CA GLU A 93 19.01 2.63 -9.03
C GLU A 93 20.29 1.78 -8.93
N GLN A 94 20.30 0.74 -8.08
CA GLN A 94 21.43 -0.18 -7.95
C GLN A 94 21.67 -0.99 -9.23
N GLU A 95 20.59 -1.47 -9.87
CA GLU A 95 20.70 -2.21 -11.13
C GLU A 95 21.28 -1.35 -12.26
N GLU A 96 20.97 -0.05 -12.29
CA GLU A 96 21.54 0.90 -13.26
C GLU A 96 23.03 1.17 -12.98
N GLN A 97 23.40 1.35 -11.71
CA GLN A 97 24.80 1.53 -11.30
C GLN A 97 25.65 0.30 -11.63
N GLU A 98 25.18 -0.89 -11.33
CA GLU A 98 25.90 -2.14 -11.62
C GLU A 98 26.15 -2.31 -13.14
N ARG A 99 25.19 -1.92 -13.98
CA ARG A 99 25.37 -1.90 -15.44
C ARG A 99 26.39 -0.87 -15.89
N ALA A 100 26.34 0.34 -15.32
CA ALA A 100 27.30 1.40 -15.64
C ALA A 100 28.73 1.03 -15.22
N ASP A 101 28.89 0.37 -14.07
CA ASP A 101 30.16 -0.11 -13.56
C ASP A 101 30.72 -1.24 -14.44
N ALA A 102 29.88 -2.20 -14.84
CA ALA A 102 30.27 -3.26 -15.78
C ALA A 102 30.74 -2.70 -17.14
N GLU A 103 30.08 -1.66 -17.65
CA GLU A 103 30.46 -0.99 -18.89
C GLU A 103 31.80 -0.23 -18.75
N GLN A 104 32.04 0.41 -17.61
CA GLN A 104 33.32 1.07 -17.32
C GLN A 104 34.49 0.08 -17.19
N GLU A 105 34.27 -1.07 -16.58
CA GLU A 105 35.29 -2.11 -16.43
C GLU A 105 35.68 -2.71 -17.78
N GLN A 106 34.71 -2.89 -18.66
CA GLN A 106 34.94 -3.30 -20.04
C GLN A 106 35.76 -2.25 -20.80
N ASN A 107 35.34 -0.98 -20.78
CA ASN A 107 36.05 0.10 -21.49
C ASN A 107 37.47 0.37 -20.94
N ARG A 108 37.76 0.00 -19.69
CA ARG A 108 39.13 0.09 -19.14
C ARG A 108 40.05 -1.02 -19.64
N SER A 109 39.48 -2.14 -20.09
CA SER A 109 40.23 -3.34 -20.49
C SER A 109 40.61 -3.34 -21.97
N ASP A 110 39.93 -2.55 -22.79
CA ASP A 110 40.22 -2.28 -24.20
C ASP A 110 41.25 -1.14 -24.38
#